data_AF-A0A7W1A6T0-F1
#
_entry.id   AF-A0A7W1A6T0-F1
#
_cell.length_a   1.000
_cell.length_b   1.000
_cell.length_c   1.000
_cell.angle_alpha   90.00
_cell.angle_beta   90.00
_cell.angle_gamma   90.00
#
_symmetry.space_group_name_H-M   'P 1'
#
loop_
_entity.id
_entity.type
_entity.pdbx_description
1 polymer ?
#
loop_
_entity_poly.entity_id
_entity_poly.type
_entity_poly.pdbx_seq_one_letter_code
_entity_poly.pdbx_strand_id
1 'polypeptide(L)'
;MALNPTKYIWMNGELIAWENATVHVMTHALHYGSSVFEGIRAYSTPSGPAIFRLQPHLRRLYDSAKIYRMDIPYTSEQLTAACHAVVRENGLTAAYLRPLAWRGYGTIGVNPLGASVETMIA
;
A
#
# COMPACT_ATOMS: atom_id res chain seq x y z
N MET A 1 -5.56 19.64 -0.59
CA MET A 1 -4.13 19.44 -0.92
C MET A 1 -4.10 18.74 -2.27
N ALA A 2 -3.39 19.29 -3.26
CA ALA A 2 -3.26 18.64 -4.57
C ALA A 2 -2.33 17.43 -4.45
N LEU A 3 -2.67 16.34 -5.14
CA LEU A 3 -1.84 15.15 -5.21
C LEU A 3 -0.76 15.39 -6.27
N ASN A 4 0.50 15.43 -5.86
CA ASN A 4 1.62 15.53 -6.80
C ASN A 4 2.11 14.12 -7.13
N PRO A 5 2.16 13.73 -8.42
CA PRO A 5 2.70 12.43 -8.80
C PRO A 5 4.15 12.26 -8.35
N THR A 6 4.50 11.06 -7.92
CA THR A 6 5.89 10.62 -7.81
C THR A 6 6.28 9.84 -9.07
N LYS A 7 7.52 9.36 -9.14
CA LYS A 7 8.01 8.59 -10.29
C LYS A 7 7.52 7.14 -10.25
N TYR A 8 7.49 6.56 -9.06
CA TYR A 8 7.18 5.14 -8.86
C TYR A 8 6.20 4.91 -7.71
N ILE A 9 5.34 3.93 -7.89
CA ILE A 9 4.52 3.30 -6.85
C ILE A 9 4.97 1.85 -6.73
N TRP A 10 5.06 1.33 -5.52
CA TRP A 10 5.21 -0.11 -5.34
C TRP A 10 3.82 -0.74 -5.41
N MET A 11 3.61 -1.72 -6.29
CA MET A 11 2.33 -2.41 -6.44
C MET A 11 2.59 -3.89 -6.73
N ASN A 12 1.97 -4.75 -5.93
CA ASN A 12 1.97 -6.21 -6.10
C ASN A 12 3.36 -6.84 -6.31
N GLY A 13 4.39 -6.36 -5.59
CA GLY A 13 5.74 -6.93 -5.63
C GLY A 13 6.77 -6.07 -6.35
N GLU A 14 6.35 -5.12 -7.18
CA GLU A 14 7.22 -4.39 -8.10
C GLU A 14 7.07 -2.88 -7.97
N LEU A 15 8.14 -2.13 -8.26
CA LEU A 15 8.06 -0.68 -8.48
C LEU A 15 7.64 -0.43 -9.92
N ILE A 16 6.49 0.19 -10.11
CA ILE A 16 5.94 0.56 -11.41
C ILE A 16 5.84 2.07 -11.54
N ALA A 17 5.81 2.59 -12.77
CA ALA A 17 5.57 4.01 -13.01
C ALA A 17 4.22 4.43 -12.41
N TRP A 18 4.14 5.64 -11.87
CA TRP A 18 2.95 6.15 -11.20
C TRP A 18 1.67 5.99 -12.04
N GLU A 19 1.76 6.34 -13.33
CA GLU A 19 0.65 6.27 -14.28
C GLU A 19 0.16 4.83 -14.56
N ASN A 20 1.00 3.84 -14.30
CA ASN A 20 0.66 2.42 -14.49
C ASN A 20 -0.01 1.80 -13.26
N ALA A 21 -0.01 2.49 -12.11
CA ALA A 21 -0.67 2.05 -10.89
C ALA A 21 -2.19 2.19 -11.00
N THR A 22 -2.78 1.34 -11.84
CA THR A 22 -4.20 1.32 -12.18
C THR A 22 -4.85 0.02 -11.73
N VAL A 23 -6.16 0.06 -11.51
CA VAL A 23 -6.97 -1.12 -11.24
C VAL A 23 -8.15 -1.15 -12.20
N HIS A 24 -8.66 -2.34 -12.51
CA HIS A 24 -9.87 -2.45 -13.33
C HIS A 24 -11.05 -1.83 -12.58
N VAL A 25 -11.95 -1.15 -13.30
CA VAL A 25 -13.11 -0.46 -12.70
C VAL A 25 -14.01 -1.39 -11.89
N MET A 26 -14.06 -2.67 -12.27
CA MET A 26 -14.80 -3.74 -11.56
C MET A 26 -14.07 -4.31 -10.33
N THR A 27 -13.06 -3.62 -9.81
CA THR A 27 -12.39 -4.00 -8.56
C THR A 27 -13.41 -4.05 -7.42
N HIS A 28 -13.42 -5.13 -6.65
CA HIS A 28 -14.41 -5.35 -5.58
C HIS A 28 -14.38 -4.22 -4.55
N ALA A 29 -13.19 -3.76 -4.16
CA ALA A 29 -13.03 -2.67 -3.20
C ALA A 29 -13.62 -1.32 -3.65
N LEU A 30 -13.71 -1.05 -4.96
CA LEU A 30 -14.35 0.17 -5.47
C LEU A 30 -15.86 0.18 -5.25
N HIS A 31 -16.48 -1.00 -5.15
CA HIS A 31 -17.94 -1.14 -5.03
C HIS A 31 -18.39 -1.44 -3.59
N TYR A 32 -17.55 -2.15 -2.83
CA TYR A 32 -17.92 -2.67 -1.51
C TYR A 32 -17.03 -2.17 -0.37
N GLY A 33 -16.06 -1.28 -0.66
CA GLY A 33 -15.19 -0.68 0.36
C GLY A 33 -14.23 -1.66 1.05
N SER A 34 -14.06 -2.86 0.50
CA SER A 34 -13.28 -3.97 1.07
C SER A 34 -11.77 -3.73 0.94
N SER A 35 -11.26 -2.78 1.71
CA SER A 35 -9.85 -2.37 1.76
C SER A 35 -9.43 -1.95 3.16
N VAL A 36 -8.13 -2.01 3.42
CA VAL A 36 -7.48 -1.51 4.63
C VAL A 36 -6.27 -0.68 4.23
N PHE A 37 -5.93 0.36 4.98
CA PHE A 37 -4.80 1.23 4.65
C PHE A 37 -4.09 1.73 5.91
N GLU A 38 -2.87 2.23 5.70
CA GLU A 38 -2.10 2.94 6.71
C GLU A 38 -1.72 4.35 6.27
N GLY A 39 -1.44 5.19 7.25
CA GLY A 39 -0.90 6.53 7.05
C GLY A 39 0.40 6.66 7.79
N ILE A 40 1.52 6.69 7.06
CA ILE A 40 2.87 6.67 7.64
C ILE A 40 3.61 7.93 7.20
N ARG A 41 4.43 8.52 8.07
CA ARG A 41 5.29 9.65 7.70
C ARG A 41 6.75 9.29 7.68
N ALA A 42 7.42 9.78 6.63
CA ALA A 42 8.86 9.89 6.56
C ALA A 42 9.27 11.35 6.80
N TYR A 43 10.35 11.54 7.55
CA TYR A 43 10.88 12.86 7.89
C TYR A 43 12.33 12.96 7.48
N SER A 44 12.73 14.17 7.08
CA SER A 44 14.13 14.49 6.90
C SER A 44 14.81 14.51 8.27
N THR A 45 15.94 13.83 8.39
CA THR A 45 16.77 13.84 9.60
C THR A 45 18.21 14.18 9.22
N PRO A 46 19.09 14.53 10.19
CA PRO A 46 20.51 14.79 9.91
C PRO A 46 21.25 13.62 9.23
N SER A 47 20.76 12.38 9.40
CA SER A 47 21.35 11.17 8.79
C SER A 47 20.61 10.70 7.53
N GLY A 48 19.69 11.50 7.00
CA GLY A 48 18.85 11.17 5.84
C GLY A 48 17.39 10.89 6.20
N PRO A 49 16.56 10.48 5.23
CA PRO A 49 15.13 10.28 5.43
C PRO A 49 14.85 9.07 6.34
N ALA A 50 13.97 9.23 7.33
CA ALA A 50 13.59 8.17 8.25
C ALA A 50 12.06 8.01 8.33
N ILE A 51 11.58 6.76 8.24
CA ILE A 51 10.16 6.42 8.37
C ILE A 51 9.82 6.22 9.85
N PHE A 52 8.92 7.04 10.38
CA PHE A 52 8.60 7.01 11.80
C PHE A 52 7.67 5.84 12.14
N ARG A 53 8.10 4.99 13.08
CA ARG A 53 7.32 3.85 13.63
C ARG A 53 6.77 2.89 12.58
N LEU A 54 7.56 2.59 11.53
CA LEU A 54 7.15 1.72 10.43
C LEU A 54 6.59 0.36 10.89
N GLN A 55 7.30 -0.37 11.76
CA GLN A 55 6.87 -1.69 12.23
C GLN A 55 5.50 -1.66 12.95
N PRO A 56 5.25 -0.75 13.92
CA PRO A 56 3.92 -0.57 14.49
C PRO A 56 2.80 -0.29 13.46
N HIS A 57 3.08 0.51 12.42
CA HIS A 57 2.09 0.79 11.37
C HIS A 57 1.80 -0.47 10.54
N LEU A 58 2.83 -1.19 10.09
CA LEU A 58 2.64 -2.43 9.32
C LEU A 58 1.93 -3.50 10.15
N ARG A 59 2.26 -3.66 11.43
CA ARG A 59 1.52 -4.56 12.32
C ARG A 59 0.02 -4.21 12.34
N ARG A 60 -0.33 -2.92 12.46
CA ARG A 60 -1.72 -2.48 12.45
C ARG A 60 -2.41 -2.69 11.09
N LEU A 61 -1.68 -2.60 9.97
CA LEU A 61 -2.19 -2.98 8.66
C LEU A 61 -2.60 -4.46 8.63
N TYR A 62 -1.74 -5.36 9.11
CA TYR A 62 -2.07 -6.80 9.21
C TYR A 62 -3.21 -7.08 10.19
N ASP A 63 -3.24 -6.41 11.35
CA ASP A 63 -4.33 -6.54 12.31
C ASP A 63 -5.67 -6.10 11.70
N SER A 64 -5.68 -5.02 10.90
CA SER A 64 -6.85 -4.56 10.16
C SER A 64 -7.29 -5.57 9.10
N ALA A 65 -6.35 -6.10 8.32
CA ALA A 65 -6.61 -7.12 7.31
C ALA A 65 -7.18 -8.40 7.92
N LYS A 66 -6.64 -8.82 9.08
CA LYS A 66 -7.11 -9.99 9.85
C LYS A 66 -8.56 -9.86 10.28
N ILE A 67 -8.98 -8.69 10.78
CA ILE A 67 -10.39 -8.44 11.13
C ILE A 67 -11.30 -8.66 9.91
N TYR A 68 -10.83 -8.29 8.73
CA TYR A 68 -11.55 -8.44 7.46
C TYR A 68 -11.35 -9.80 6.77
N ARG A 69 -10.64 -10.75 7.40
CA ARG A 69 -10.25 -12.04 6.80
C ARG A 69 -9.56 -11.87 5.44
N MET A 70 -8.67 -10.90 5.36
CA MET A 70 -7.87 -10.58 4.18
C MET A 70 -6.43 -11.03 4.42
N ASP A 71 -5.99 -12.02 3.66
CA ASP A 71 -4.61 -12.50 3.69
C ASP A 71 -3.77 -11.67 2.72
N ILE A 72 -2.92 -10.81 3.26
CA ILE A 72 -1.98 -10.02 2.46
C ILE A 72 -0.87 -10.97 1.97
N PRO A 73 -0.60 -11.06 0.65
CA PRO A 73 0.33 -12.05 0.08
C PRO A 73 1.81 -11.65 0.21
N TYR A 74 2.14 -10.80 1.18
CA TYR A 74 3.49 -10.31 1.44
C TYR A 74 3.79 -10.38 2.93
N THR A 75 5.04 -10.63 3.29
CA THR A 75 5.50 -10.59 4.68
C THR A 75 5.74 -9.15 5.16
N SER A 76 5.78 -8.95 6.47
CA SER A 76 6.07 -7.63 7.06
C SER A 76 7.42 -7.09 6.59
N GLU A 77 8.41 -7.97 6.40
CA GLU A 77 9.74 -7.64 5.91
C GLU A 77 9.70 -7.18 4.45
N GLN A 78 8.90 -7.83 3.60
CA GLN A 78 8.70 -7.41 2.22
C GLN A 78 8.03 -6.04 2.13
N LEU A 79 6.98 -5.79 2.91
CA LEU A 79 6.32 -4.48 2.95
C LEU A 79 7.20 -3.40 3.59
N THR A 80 8.07 -3.78 4.54
CA THR A 80 9.08 -2.88 5.10
C THR A 80 10.07 -2.45 4.02
N ALA A 81 10.62 -3.40 3.27
CA ALA A 81 11.54 -3.14 2.17
C ALA A 81 10.87 -2.29 1.08
N ALA A 82 9.61 -2.56 0.75
CA ALA A 82 8.84 -1.78 -0.21
C ALA A 82 8.61 -0.33 0.24
N CYS A 83 8.29 -0.09 1.52
CA CYS A 83 8.18 1.27 2.07
C CYS A 83 9.49 2.06 1.91
N HIS A 84 10.63 1.42 2.20
CA HIS A 84 11.94 2.04 2.02
C HIS A 84 12.27 2.27 0.54
N ALA A 85 11.93 1.33 -0.34
CA ALA A 85 12.15 1.45 -1.77
C ALA A 85 11.36 2.62 -2.36
N VAL A 86 10.08 2.78 -2.02
CA VAL A 86 9.25 3.90 -2.49
C VAL A 86 9.85 5.25 -2.09
N VAL A 87 10.32 5.41 -0.85
CA VAL A 87 10.97 6.65 -0.41
C VAL A 87 12.27 6.90 -1.16
N ARG A 88 13.12 5.87 -1.30
CA ARG A 88 14.44 5.98 -1.90
C ARG A 88 14.39 6.22 -3.41
N GLU A 89 13.65 5.40 -4.15
CA GLU A 89 13.62 5.45 -5.62
C GLU A 89 12.88 6.68 -6.16
N ASN A 90 12.03 7.30 -5.33
CA ASN A 90 11.43 8.60 -5.63
C ASN A 90 12.25 9.80 -5.14
N GLY A 91 13.40 9.58 -4.48
CA GLY A 91 14.26 10.65 -3.96
C GLY A 91 13.59 11.52 -2.88
N LEU A 92 12.67 10.95 -2.11
CA LEU A 92 11.86 11.69 -1.14
C LEU A 92 12.63 11.91 0.17
N THR A 93 12.74 13.16 0.60
CA THR A 93 13.41 13.52 1.87
C THR A 93 12.45 13.60 3.06
N ALA A 94 11.20 13.95 2.79
CA ALA A 94 10.07 13.86 3.71
C ALA A 94 8.83 13.48 2.90
N ALA A 95 8.00 12.58 3.42
CA ALA A 95 6.88 12.01 2.67
C ALA A 95 5.76 11.55 3.59
N TYR A 96 4.59 11.38 2.99
CA TYR A 96 3.49 10.64 3.57
C TYR A 96 3.30 9.38 2.72
N LEU A 97 3.52 8.21 3.31
CA LEU A 97 3.33 6.93 2.64
C LEU A 97 1.91 6.43 2.88
N ARG A 98 1.35 5.76 1.87
CA ARG A 98 0.02 5.15 1.88
C ARG A 98 0.10 3.66 1.50
N PRO A 99 0.50 2.76 2.41
CA PRO A 99 0.24 1.34 2.23
C PRO A 99 -1.27 1.08 2.18
N LEU A 100 -1.74 0.32 1.20
CA LEU A 100 -3.15 -0.03 1.03
C LEU A 100 -3.26 -1.46 0.50
N ALA A 101 -4.07 -2.28 1.15
CA ALA A 101 -4.43 -3.63 0.70
C ALA A 101 -5.93 -3.69 0.42
N TRP A 102 -6.33 -4.34 -0.67
CA TRP A 102 -7.72 -4.37 -1.11
C TRP A 102 -8.12 -5.67 -1.79
N ARG A 103 -9.43 -5.95 -1.84
CA ARG A 103 -9.97 -7.01 -2.70
C ARG A 103 -10.06 -6.53 -4.14
N GLY A 104 -9.31 -7.19 -5.02
CA GLY A 104 -9.14 -6.86 -6.43
C GLY A 104 -10.31 -7.31 -7.30
N TYR A 105 -10.00 -7.57 -8.58
CA TYR A 105 -10.96 -8.13 -9.53
C TYR A 105 -11.15 -9.65 -9.31
N GLY A 106 -12.28 -10.20 -9.77
CA GLY A 106 -12.53 -11.65 -9.80
C GLY A 106 -13.97 -12.06 -9.54
N THR A 107 -14.65 -11.44 -8.58
CA THR A 107 -16.07 -11.69 -8.27
C THR A 107 -16.83 -10.38 -8.09
N ILE A 108 -18.12 -10.39 -8.44
CA ILE A 108 -19.05 -9.27 -8.28
C ILE A 108 -20.03 -9.47 -7.09
N GLY A 109 -20.06 -10.67 -6.51
CA GLY A 109 -20.91 -10.91 -5.33
C GLY A 109 -20.34 -10.21 -4.10
N VAL A 110 -21.21 -9.86 -3.13
CA VAL A 110 -20.81 -9.24 -1.86
C VAL A 110 -19.80 -10.10 -1.08
N ASN A 111 -19.83 -11.42 -1.28
CA ASN A 111 -18.84 -12.33 -0.72
C ASN A 111 -17.48 -12.14 -1.44
N PRO A 112 -16.44 -11.61 -0.75
CA PRO A 112 -15.19 -11.22 -1.38
C PRO A 112 -14.19 -12.37 -1.58
N LEU A 113 -14.50 -13.59 -1.11
CA LEU A 113 -13.50 -14.68 -1.02
C LEU A 113 -12.95 -15.14 -2.39
N GLY A 114 -13.67 -14.88 -3.48
CA GLY A 114 -13.20 -15.16 -4.85
C GLY A 114 -12.37 -14.03 -5.48
N ALA A 115 -12.23 -12.88 -4.82
CA ALA A 115 -11.41 -11.77 -5.31
C ALA A 115 -9.97 -11.88 -4.80
N SER A 116 -9.01 -11.50 -5.65
CA SER A 116 -7.60 -11.36 -5.29
C SER A 116 -7.42 -10.40 -4.11
N VAL A 117 -6.30 -10.53 -3.39
CA VAL A 117 -5.84 -9.49 -2.46
C VAL A 117 -4.65 -8.80 -3.09
N GLU A 118 -4.80 -7.52 -3.37
CA GLU A 118 -3.77 -6.68 -3.98
C GLU A 118 -3.23 -5.68 -2.97
N THR A 119 -2.00 -5.21 -3.15
CA THR A 119 -1.34 -4.30 -2.20
C THR A 119 -0.46 -3.29 -2.93
N MET A 120 -0.48 -2.04 -2.46
CA MET A 120 0.34 -0.96 -2.98
C MET A 120 0.93 -0.12 -1.86
N ILE A 121 2.03 0.57 -2.15
CA ILE A 121 2.62 1.62 -1.32
C ILE A 121 2.96 2.79 -2.25
N ALA A 122 2.34 3.93 -1.96
CA ALA A 122 2.61 5.23 -2.58
C ALA A 122 3.31 6.16 -1.60
#